data_AF-A0A1F2QYH8-F1
#
_entry.id   AF-A0A1F2QYH8-F1
#
_cell.length_a   1.000
_cell.length_b   1.000
_cell.length_c   1.000
_cell.angle_alpha   90.00
_cell.angle_beta   90.00
_cell.angle_gamma   90.00
#
_symmetry.space_group_name_H-M   'P 1'
#
loop_
_entity.id
_entity.type
_entity.pdbx_description
1 polymer ?
#
loop_
_entity_poly.entity_id
_entity_poly.type
_entity_poly.pdbx_seq_one_letter_code
_entity_poly.pdbx_strand_id
1 'polypeptide(L)' 'MAKPLVEVLRVGKRGEIVLPRRVRNSLKLHEGDEMVLTVTDNRLILERRARKFATYLDAIRTAVGRKGEE' A
#
# COMPACT_ATOMS: atom_id res chain seq x y z
N MET A 1 7.11 8.06 21.31
CA MET A 1 6.13 7.18 20.64
C MET A 1 5.04 8.05 20.05
N ALA A 2 4.68 7.89 18.78
CA ALA A 2 3.60 8.69 18.19
C ALA A 2 2.24 8.25 18.78
N LYS A 3 1.40 9.21 19.15
CA LYS A 3 0.04 8.93 19.65
C LYS A 3 -0.78 8.27 18.53
N PRO A 4 -1.52 7.19 18.81
CA PRO A 4 -2.38 6.57 17.80
C PRO A 4 -3.49 7.54 17.39
N LEU A 5 -3.72 7.67 16.09
CA LEU A 5 -4.87 8.39 15.54
C LEU A 5 -6.07 7.43 15.58
N VAL A 6 -7.09 7.79 16.35
CA VAL A 6 -8.30 6.99 16.53
C VAL A 6 -9.50 7.81 16.06
N GLU A 7 -10.24 7.31 15.09
CA GLU A 7 -11.49 7.90 14.61
C GLU A 7 -12.56 6.80 14.49
N VAL A 8 -13.81 7.13 14.82
CA VAL A 8 -14.96 6.25 14.61
C VAL A 8 -15.49 6.49 13.20
N LEU A 9 -15.44 5.46 12.37
CA LEU A 9 -15.94 5.50 10.99
C LEU A 9 -17.23 4.69 10.89
N ARG A 10 -18.07 5.02 9.91
CA ARG A 10 -19.26 4.26 9.57
C ARG A 10 -19.05 3.56 8.24
N VAL A 11 -19.58 2.35 8.14
CA VAL A 11 -19.65 1.61 6.88
C VAL A 11 -20.78 2.20 6.05
N GLY A 12 -20.48 2.57 4.81
CA GLY A 12 -21.43 3.09 3.85
C GLY A 12 -22.38 2.01 3.33
N LYS A 13 -23.36 2.41 2.53
CA LYS A 13 -24.42 1.52 2.03
C LYS A 13 -23.88 0.39 1.14
N ARG A 14 -22.71 0.56 0.55
CA ARG A 14 -22.07 -0.42 -0.35
C ARG A 14 -20.91 -1.16 0.34
N GLY A 15 -20.81 -1.07 1.66
CA GLY A 15 -19.72 -1.68 2.42
C GLY A 15 -18.41 -0.87 2.39
N GLU A 16 -18.45 0.37 1.90
CA GLU A 16 -17.27 1.23 1.80
C GLU A 16 -16.97 1.93 3.13
N ILE A 17 -15.68 2.10 3.44
CA ILE A 17 -15.21 2.95 4.54
C ILE A 17 -14.48 4.13 3.93
N VAL A 18 -14.94 5.34 4.24
CA VAL A 18 -14.30 6.57 3.75
C VAL A 18 -13.11 6.88 4.64
N LEU A 19 -11.91 6.96 4.04
CA LEU A 19 -10.71 7.38 4.74
C LEU A 19 -10.73 8.91 4.96
N PRO A 20 -10.77 9.40 6.22
CA PRO A 20 -10.78 10.84 6.49
C PRO A 20 -9.55 11.53 5.89
N ARG A 21 -9.71 12.80 5.49
CA ARG A 21 -8.64 13.59 4.87
C ARG A 21 -7.36 13.61 5.72
N ARG A 22 -7.48 13.68 7.05
CA ARG A 22 -6.34 13.67 7.99
C ARG A 22 -5.55 12.37 7.93
N VAL A 23 -6.26 11.22 7.92
CA VAL A 23 -5.65 9.89 7.84
C VAL A 23 -4.94 9.72 6.50
N ARG A 24 -5.62 10.06 5.40
CA ARG A 24 -5.05 10.02 4.04
C ARG A 24 -3.78 10.86 3.92
N ASN A 25 -3.78 12.09 4.45
CA ASN A 25 -2.61 12.97 4.43
C ASN A 25 -1.47 12.43 5.29
N SER A 26 -1.77 11.94 6.49
CA SER A 26 -0.76 11.35 7.39
C SER A 26 -0.07 10.14 6.77
N LEU A 27 -0.83 9.32 6.04
CA LEU A 27 -0.30 8.16 5.36
C LEU A 27 0.27 8.50 3.97
N LYS A 28 0.09 9.73 3.47
CA LYS A 28 0.41 10.18 2.10
C LYS A 28 -0.23 9.33 1.00
N LEU A 29 -1.47 8.89 1.21
CA LEU A 29 -2.20 8.05 0.25
C LEU A 29 -2.78 8.92 -0.87
N HIS A 30 -2.63 8.46 -2.10
CA HIS A 30 -3.12 9.13 -3.31
C HIS A 30 -4.15 8.25 -4.02
N GLU A 31 -4.94 8.86 -4.89
CA GLU A 31 -5.82 8.11 -5.78
C GLU A 31 -4.99 7.17 -6.68
N GLY A 32 -5.47 5.93 -6.86
CA GLY A 32 -4.77 4.90 -7.62
C GLY A 32 -3.67 4.15 -6.84
N ASP A 33 -3.39 4.50 -5.57
CA ASP A 33 -2.51 3.69 -4.73
C ASP A 33 -3.12 2.29 -4.51
N GLU A 34 -2.35 1.25 -4.82
CA GLU A 34 -2.73 -0.13 -4.54
C GLU A 34 -2.44 -0.49 -3.07
N MET A 35 -3.40 -1.15 -2.43
CA MET A 35 -3.32 -1.58 -1.05
C MET A 35 -3.56 -3.09 -0.95
N VAL A 36 -2.87 -3.74 -0.03
CA VAL A 36 -3.15 -5.11 0.40
C VAL A 36 -4.03 -5.01 1.65
N LEU A 37 -5.19 -5.67 1.60
CA LEU A 37 -6.10 -5.82 2.74
C LEU A 37 -5.89 -7.20 3.37
N THR A 38 -5.58 -7.22 4.65
CA THR A 38 -5.48 -8.46 5.45
C THR A 38 -6.49 -8.40 6.58
N VAL A 39 -7.21 -9.51 6.80
CA VAL A 39 -8.18 -9.69 7.88
C VAL A 39 -7.60 -10.68 8.88
N THR A 40 -7.44 -10.28 10.14
CA THR A 40 -6.93 -11.17 11.21
C THR A 40 -7.53 -10.76 12.55
N ASP A 41 -7.97 -11.72 13.36
CA ASP A 41 -8.45 -11.50 14.74
C ASP A 41 -9.43 -10.32 14.90
N ASN A 42 -10.33 -10.16 13.92
CA ASN A 42 -11.31 -9.07 13.85
C ASN A 42 -10.73 -7.66 13.61
N ARG A 43 -9.55 -7.59 13.00
CA ARG A 43 -8.89 -6.34 12.57
C ARG A 43 -8.72 -6.34 11.05
N LEU A 44 -8.89 -5.15 10.47
CA LEU A 44 -8.49 -4.87 9.10
C LEU A 44 -7.13 -4.18 9.12
N ILE A 45 -6.16 -4.81 8.46
CA ILE A 45 -4.82 -4.25 8.26
C ILE A 45 -4.72 -3.87 6.78
N LEU A 46 -4.37 -2.62 6.52
CA LEU A 46 -4.18 -2.08 5.18
C LEU A 46 -2.72 -1.67 5.01
N GLU A 47 -2.04 -2.29 4.07
CA GLU A 47 -0.64 -1.99 3.77
C GLU A 47 -0.50 -1.57 2.30
N ARG A 48 0.41 -0.65 2.02
CA ARG A 48 0.71 -0.31 0.63
C ARG A 48 1.24 -1.54 -0.06
N ARG A 49 0.70 -1.86 -1.23
CA ARG A 49 1.33 -2.83 -2.10
C ARG A 49 2.70 -2.26 -2.49
N ALA A 50 3.78 -2.87 -2.03
CA ALA A 50 5.10 -2.52 -2.51
C ALA A 50 5.09 -2.68 -4.04
N ARG A 51 5.16 -1.55 -4.79
CA ARG A 51 5.39 -1.62 -6.24
C ARG A 51 6.61 -2.49 -6.42
N LYS A 52 6.47 -3.56 -7.20
CA LYS A 52 7.42 -4.68 -7.31
C LYS A 52 8.84 -4.17 -7.61
N PHE A 53 9.58 -3.82 -6.57
CA PHE A 53 11.01 -3.56 -6.64
C PHE A 53 11.74 -4.80 -7.16
N ALA A 54 11.21 -5.99 -6.85
CA ALA A 54 11.65 -7.26 -7.41
C ALA A 54 11.58 -7.28 -8.95
N THR A 55 10.49 -6.83 -9.58
CA THR A 55 10.38 -6.83 -11.04
C THR A 55 11.29 -5.80 -11.70
N TYR A 56 11.56 -4.67 -11.03
CA TYR A 56 12.56 -3.71 -11.47
C TYR A 56 14.00 -4.26 -11.35
N LEU A 57 14.33 -4.93 -10.24
CA LEU A 57 15.63 -5.58 -10.05
C LEU A 57 15.85 -6.77 -11.00
N ASP A 58 14.80 -7.55 -11.28
CA ASP A 58 14.84 -8.64 -12.26
C ASP A 58 15.07 -8.10 -13.68
N ALA A 59 14.41 -6.99 -14.03
CA ALA A 59 14.63 -6.31 -15.31
C ALA A 59 16.07 -5.79 -15.43
N ILE A 60 16.63 -5.21 -14.37
CA ILE A 60 18.03 -4.74 -14.35
C ILE A 60 19.00 -5.91 -14.47
N ARG A 61 18.82 -6.99 -13.69
CA ARG A 61 19.67 -8.20 -13.77
C ARG A 61 19.69 -8.79 -15.18
N THR A 62 18.53 -8.86 -15.83
CA THR A 62 18.40 -9.38 -17.19
C THR A 62 19.10 -8.49 -18.23
N ALA A 63 19.07 -7.17 -18.05
CA ALA A 63 19.73 -6.21 -18.94
C ALA A 63 21.27 -6.22 -18.80
N VAL A 64 21.78 -6.39 -17.58
CA VAL A 64 23.24 -6.42 -17.31
C VAL A 64 23.88 -7.72 -17.78
N GLY A 65 23.19 -8.86 -17.67
CA GLY A 65 23.70 -10.16 -18.11
C GLY A 65 23.99 -10.27 -19.62
N ARG A 66 23.39 -9.41 -20.46
CA ARG A 66 23.62 -9.41 -21.92
C ARG A 66 24.84 -8.62 -22.37
N LYS A 67 25.45 -7.82 -21.50
CA LYS A 67 26.55 -6.90 -21.87
C LYS A 67 27.95 -7.45 -21.59
N GLY A 68 28.06 -8.73 -21.20
CA GLY A 68 29.32 -9.39 -20.84
C GLY A 68 29.78 -10.46 -21.83
N GLU A 69 29.12 -10.62 -22.98
CA GLU A 69 29.44 -11.63 -24.01
C GLU A 69 29.74 -11.01 -25.39
N GLU A 70 30.14 -9.74 -25.44
CA GLU A 70 30.71 -9.10 -26.65
C GLU A 70 32.16 -8.71 -26.43
#